data_AF-A0A972TXT3-F1
#
_entry.id   AF-A0A972TXT3-F1
#
_cell.length_a   1.000
_cell.length_b   1.000
_cell.length_c   1.000
_cell.angle_alpha   90.00
_cell.angle_beta   90.00
_cell.angle_gamma   90.00
#
_symmetry.space_group_name_H-M   'P 1'
#
loop_
_entity.id
_entity.type
_entity.pdbx_description
1 polymer ?
#
loop_
_entity_poly.entity_id
_entity_poly.type
_entity_poly.pdbx_seq_one_letter_code
_entity_poly.pdbx_strand_id
1 'polypeptide(L)'
;MGAEFPPIRIQGVFNYRSGNETTEATIIVDGIHRWHAFQERGIKQIPAVVWKDKPLDYEKNKSSLLLQSAKCNTSQGDRLSASDKKRIARDIASTDRECRWTEAALAEKLGVTHQTVHIWISDIRVRQKASRDTIILRMSRLGWSQEKISVTVGLSQNRVSEIIGNTNFGNIDTLLSQGHDMDYIARHYNMDVPLAWALRLEGKTDQEKFKELGWGLRTWDQWNFNECLSREIHISDSVAYSTGVTE
;
A
#
# COMPACT_ATOMS: atom_id res chain seq x y z
N MET A 1 -24.02 -45.29 -22.69
CA MET A 1 -22.73 -44.59 -22.45
C MET A 1 -23.04 -43.28 -21.75
N GLY A 2 -22.67 -43.17 -20.46
CA GLY A 2 -22.91 -41.97 -19.67
C GLY A 2 -21.91 -40.86 -20.03
N ALA A 3 -22.30 -39.60 -19.88
CA ALA A 3 -21.41 -38.46 -20.10
C ALA A 3 -20.17 -38.58 -19.19
N GLU A 4 -18.99 -38.62 -19.79
CA GLU A 4 -17.71 -38.64 -19.08
C GLU A 4 -17.33 -37.19 -18.75
N PHE A 5 -17.40 -36.84 -17.46
CA PHE A 5 -17.05 -35.49 -17.03
C PHE A 5 -15.53 -35.30 -16.97
N PRO A 6 -15.01 -34.12 -17.31
CA PRO A 6 -13.60 -33.83 -17.14
C PRO A 6 -13.19 -33.93 -15.66
N PRO A 7 -11.93 -34.32 -15.38
CA PRO A 7 -11.43 -34.43 -14.01
C PRO A 7 -11.57 -33.11 -13.25
N ILE A 8 -11.77 -33.20 -11.93
CA ILE A 8 -11.73 -32.00 -11.06
C ILE A 8 -10.28 -31.55 -10.87
N ARG A 9 -10.07 -30.26 -10.60
CA ARG A 9 -8.73 -29.74 -10.27
C ARG A 9 -8.62 -29.50 -8.77
N ILE A 10 -7.56 -30.02 -8.17
CA ILE A 10 -7.31 -29.91 -6.74
C ILE A 10 -5.92 -29.33 -6.46
N GLN A 11 -5.72 -28.82 -5.25
CA GLN A 11 -4.42 -28.38 -4.76
C GLN A 11 -4.27 -28.75 -3.29
N GLY A 12 -3.17 -29.44 -2.95
CA GLY A 12 -2.75 -29.60 -1.56
C GLY A 12 -2.21 -28.29 -1.01
N VAL A 13 -2.61 -27.92 0.20
CA VAL A 13 -2.17 -26.71 0.89
C VAL A 13 -1.85 -27.01 2.36
N PHE A 14 -0.93 -26.25 2.93
CA PHE A 14 -0.67 -26.20 4.38
C PHE A 14 -0.94 -24.78 4.89
N ASN A 15 -0.98 -24.61 6.22
CA ASN A 15 -1.41 -23.36 6.87
C ASN A 15 -2.87 -22.98 6.55
N TYR A 16 -3.75 -23.95 6.29
CA TYR A 16 -5.16 -23.69 6.08
C TYR A 16 -5.87 -23.50 7.43
N ARG A 17 -6.50 -22.35 7.67
CA ARG A 17 -7.20 -22.08 8.93
C ARG A 17 -8.48 -22.89 9.02
N SER A 18 -8.56 -23.72 10.05
CA SER A 18 -9.76 -24.43 10.47
C SER A 18 -10.05 -24.06 11.93
N GLY A 19 -10.90 -23.05 12.14
CA GLY A 19 -11.09 -22.45 13.46
C GLY A 19 -9.83 -21.71 13.94
N ASN A 20 -9.32 -22.09 15.11
CA ASN A 20 -8.12 -21.49 15.72
C ASN A 20 -6.81 -22.19 15.32
N GLU A 21 -6.89 -23.29 14.59
CA GLU A 21 -5.73 -24.11 14.21
C GLU A 21 -5.45 -24.01 12.72
N THR A 22 -4.18 -24.20 12.36
CA THR A 22 -3.73 -24.32 10.98
C THR A 22 -3.47 -25.78 10.66
N THR A 23 -4.02 -26.27 9.55
CA THR A 23 -3.92 -27.66 9.13
C THR A 23 -3.50 -27.79 7.65
N GLU A 24 -3.18 -29.00 7.24
CA GLU A 24 -3.07 -29.37 5.84
C GLU A 24 -4.45 -29.70 5.28
N ALA A 25 -4.72 -29.25 4.06
CA ALA A 25 -5.99 -29.46 3.40
C ALA A 25 -5.79 -29.68 1.90
N THR A 26 -6.74 -30.38 1.29
CA THR A 26 -6.87 -30.42 -0.18
C THR A 26 -8.05 -29.56 -0.57
N ILE A 27 -7.80 -28.52 -1.37
CA ILE A 27 -8.85 -27.63 -1.83
C ILE A 27 -9.19 -27.91 -3.29
N ILE A 28 -10.46 -27.73 -3.64
CA ILE A 28 -10.93 -27.81 -5.02
C ILE A 28 -10.68 -26.45 -5.68
N VAL A 29 -9.90 -26.46 -6.76
CA VAL A 29 -9.59 -25.27 -7.58
C VAL A 29 -10.57 -25.15 -8.75
N ASP A 30 -11.06 -26.28 -9.28
CA ASP A 30 -12.06 -26.32 -10.34
C ASP A 30 -12.96 -27.57 -10.22
N GLY A 31 -14.23 -27.41 -10.59
CA GLY A 31 -15.19 -28.51 -10.66
C GLY A 31 -15.99 -28.77 -9.37
N ILE A 32 -16.23 -27.75 -8.54
CA ILE A 32 -17.02 -27.89 -7.31
C ILE A 32 -18.43 -28.43 -7.56
N HIS A 33 -19.11 -27.99 -8.63
CA HIS A 33 -20.42 -28.53 -9.02
C HIS A 33 -20.34 -29.99 -9.46
N ARG A 34 -19.26 -30.38 -10.16
CA ARG A 34 -19.03 -31.78 -10.56
C ARG A 34 -18.80 -32.65 -9.33
N TRP A 35 -18.00 -32.16 -8.38
CA TRP A 35 -17.77 -32.83 -7.10
C TRP A 35 -19.08 -33.06 -6.33
N HIS A 36 -19.93 -32.04 -6.19
CA HIS A 36 -21.26 -32.19 -5.58
C HIS A 36 -22.15 -33.19 -6.33
N ALA A 37 -22.20 -33.14 -7.67
CA ALA A 37 -22.99 -34.09 -8.46
C ALA A 37 -22.52 -35.54 -8.29
N PHE A 38 -21.21 -35.78 -8.18
CA PHE A 38 -20.67 -37.11 -7.87
C PHE A 38 -20.99 -37.54 -6.44
N GLN A 39 -20.93 -36.62 -5.48
CA GLN A 39 -21.29 -36.85 -4.08
C GLN A 39 -22.77 -37.25 -3.93
N GLU A 40 -23.69 -36.55 -4.59
CA GLU A 40 -25.13 -36.86 -4.61
C GLU A 40 -25.42 -38.25 -5.20
N ARG A 41 -24.60 -38.69 -6.16
CA ARG A 41 -24.69 -40.04 -6.75
C ARG A 41 -24.00 -41.13 -5.92
N GLY A 42 -23.44 -40.79 -4.76
CA GLY A 42 -22.74 -41.73 -3.89
C GLY A 42 -21.43 -42.28 -4.48
N ILE A 43 -20.86 -41.59 -5.49
CA ILE A 43 -19.62 -42.00 -6.14
C ILE A 43 -18.44 -41.64 -5.23
N LYS A 44 -17.69 -42.65 -4.79
CA LYS A 44 -16.61 -42.50 -3.80
C LYS A 44 -15.26 -42.08 -4.37
N GLN A 45 -15.05 -42.28 -5.67
CA GLN A 45 -13.80 -41.99 -6.35
C GLN A 45 -14.08 -41.30 -7.67
N ILE A 46 -13.41 -40.17 -7.89
CA ILE A 46 -13.53 -39.36 -9.10
C ILE A 46 -12.15 -39.00 -9.60
N PRO A 47 -11.97 -38.84 -10.92
CA PRO A 47 -10.69 -38.43 -11.47
C PRO A 47 -10.37 -36.99 -11.06
N ALA A 48 -9.14 -36.77 -10.58
CA ALA A 48 -8.66 -35.47 -10.14
C ALA A 48 -7.26 -35.18 -10.69
N VAL A 49 -7.00 -33.92 -11.03
CA VAL A 49 -5.70 -33.43 -11.50
C VAL A 49 -5.18 -32.40 -10.50
N VAL A 50 -3.94 -32.57 -10.06
CA VAL A 50 -3.27 -31.63 -9.17
C VAL A 50 -2.82 -30.41 -9.99
N TRP A 51 -3.06 -29.19 -9.48
CA TRP A 51 -2.63 -27.97 -10.18
C TRP A 51 -1.11 -27.75 -10.12
N LYS A 52 -0.51 -27.90 -8.94
CA LYS A 52 0.94 -27.89 -8.72
C LYS A 52 1.36 -29.08 -7.89
N ASP A 53 2.43 -29.75 -8.31
CA ASP A 53 2.90 -31.01 -7.71
C ASP A 53 3.22 -30.92 -6.21
N LYS A 54 3.65 -29.74 -5.74
CA LYS A 54 3.98 -29.51 -4.33
C LYS A 54 2.84 -28.82 -3.58
N PRO A 55 2.62 -29.17 -2.29
CA PRO A 55 1.74 -28.41 -1.42
C PRO A 55 2.14 -26.94 -1.33
N LEU A 56 1.15 -26.05 -1.26
CA LEU A 56 1.36 -24.59 -1.19
C LEU A 56 1.01 -24.05 0.19
N ASP A 57 1.76 -23.04 0.64
CA ASP A 57 1.39 -22.23 1.80
C ASP A 57 0.11 -21.44 1.48
N TYR A 58 -1.00 -21.78 2.12
CA TYR A 58 -2.33 -21.23 1.79
C TYR A 58 -2.36 -19.70 1.93
N GLU A 59 -1.85 -19.18 3.05
CA GLU A 59 -1.89 -17.74 3.34
C GLU A 59 -1.08 -16.92 2.33
N LYS A 60 0.08 -17.43 1.90
CA LYS A 60 0.91 -16.76 0.89
C LYS A 60 0.34 -16.88 -0.52
N ASN A 61 -0.44 -17.93 -0.81
CA ASN A 61 -0.90 -18.25 -2.16
C ASN A 61 -2.39 -18.03 -2.38
N LYS A 62 -3.14 -17.53 -1.38
CA LYS A 62 -4.59 -17.33 -1.44
C LYS A 62 -5.06 -16.60 -2.70
N SER A 63 -4.44 -15.47 -3.04
CA SER A 63 -4.77 -14.69 -4.24
C SER A 63 -4.52 -15.47 -5.53
N SER A 64 -3.45 -16.27 -5.58
CA SER A 64 -3.09 -17.10 -6.73
C SER A 64 -4.09 -18.24 -6.93
N LEU A 65 -4.47 -18.92 -5.85
CA LEU A 65 -5.49 -19.99 -5.85
C LEU A 65 -6.85 -19.45 -6.32
N LEU A 66 -7.24 -18.27 -5.82
CA LEU A 66 -8.50 -17.63 -6.16
C LEU A 66 -8.53 -17.16 -7.63
N LEU A 67 -7.43 -16.60 -8.15
CA LEU A 67 -7.31 -16.25 -9.58
C LEU A 67 -7.34 -17.47 -10.48
N GLN A 68 -6.72 -18.57 -10.08
CA GLN A 68 -6.76 -19.80 -10.86
C GLN A 68 -8.19 -20.35 -10.93
N SER A 69 -8.91 -20.32 -9.80
CA SER A 69 -10.31 -20.73 -9.73
C SER A 69 -11.19 -19.85 -10.62
N ALA A 70 -10.98 -18.54 -10.60
CA ALA A 70 -11.70 -17.59 -11.47
C ALA A 70 -11.40 -17.82 -12.97
N LYS A 71 -10.14 -18.13 -13.32
CA LYS A 71 -9.76 -18.50 -14.70
C LYS A 71 -10.48 -19.77 -15.15
N CYS A 72 -10.51 -20.80 -14.30
CA CYS A 72 -11.22 -22.05 -14.56
C CYS A 72 -12.70 -21.81 -14.83
N ASN A 73 -13.39 -21.05 -13.98
CA ASN A 73 -14.80 -20.69 -14.16
C ASN A 73 -15.04 -19.92 -15.46
N THR A 74 -14.11 -19.04 -15.86
CA THR A 74 -14.22 -18.30 -17.12
C THR A 74 -14.10 -19.21 -18.34
N SER A 75 -13.28 -20.27 -18.26
CA SER A 75 -13.00 -21.19 -19.37
C SER A 75 -13.93 -22.39 -19.48
N GLN A 76 -14.43 -22.93 -18.35
CA GLN A 76 -15.01 -24.28 -18.27
C GLN A 76 -16.23 -24.41 -17.33
N GLY A 77 -16.68 -23.31 -16.69
CA GLY A 77 -17.75 -23.34 -15.68
C GLY A 77 -18.81 -22.26 -15.87
N ASP A 78 -19.73 -22.18 -14.90
CA ASP A 78 -20.68 -21.06 -14.83
C ASP A 78 -19.92 -19.75 -14.68
N ARG A 79 -20.28 -18.78 -15.53
CA ARG A 79 -19.60 -17.50 -15.56
C ARG A 79 -19.88 -16.75 -14.26
N LEU A 80 -18.81 -16.42 -13.54
CA LEU A 80 -18.86 -15.48 -12.42
C LEU A 80 -19.57 -14.20 -12.88
N SER A 81 -20.45 -13.68 -12.02
CA SER A 81 -21.10 -12.40 -12.26
C SER A 81 -20.06 -11.28 -12.35
N ALA A 82 -20.41 -10.18 -13.03
CA ALA A 82 -19.52 -9.01 -13.09
C ALA A 82 -19.21 -8.45 -11.69
N SER A 83 -20.17 -8.51 -10.75
CA SER A 83 -19.99 -8.12 -9.35
C SER A 83 -18.99 -9.02 -8.61
N ASP A 84 -19.03 -10.33 -8.83
CA ASP A 84 -18.07 -11.24 -8.19
C ASP A 84 -16.65 -11.01 -8.73
N LYS A 85 -16.51 -10.85 -10.06
CA LYS A 85 -15.22 -10.51 -10.68
C LYS A 85 -14.66 -9.19 -10.13
N LYS A 86 -15.51 -8.18 -9.97
CA LYS A 86 -15.13 -6.89 -9.34
C LYS A 86 -14.67 -7.08 -7.89
N ARG A 87 -15.40 -7.87 -7.10
CA ARG A 87 -15.04 -8.17 -5.70
C ARG A 87 -13.66 -8.83 -5.62
N ILE A 88 -13.42 -9.84 -6.46
CA ILE A 88 -12.14 -10.54 -6.57
C ILE A 88 -11.00 -9.57 -6.94
N ALA A 89 -11.20 -8.76 -7.98
CA ALA A 89 -10.19 -7.80 -8.42
C ALA A 89 -9.81 -6.81 -7.30
N ARG A 90 -10.81 -6.32 -6.57
CA ARG A 90 -10.60 -5.38 -5.44
C ARG A 90 -9.93 -6.04 -4.24
N ASP A 91 -10.28 -7.28 -3.91
CA ASP A 91 -9.65 -8.02 -2.81
C ASP A 91 -8.16 -8.27 -3.08
N ILE A 92 -7.84 -8.69 -4.31
CA ILE A 92 -6.45 -8.89 -4.74
C ILE A 92 -5.72 -7.55 -4.75
N ALA A 93 -6.28 -6.50 -5.34
CA ALA A 93 -5.64 -5.19 -5.37
C ALA A 93 -5.38 -4.64 -3.96
N SER A 94 -6.28 -4.88 -3.00
CA SER A 94 -6.15 -4.41 -1.62
C SER A 94 -5.03 -5.12 -0.85
N THR A 95 -4.84 -6.41 -1.11
CA THR A 95 -3.82 -7.25 -0.44
C THR A 95 -2.45 -7.18 -1.11
N ASP A 96 -2.41 -7.02 -2.44
CA ASP A 96 -1.19 -6.97 -3.23
C ASP A 96 -0.57 -5.57 -3.27
N ARG A 97 -0.03 -5.11 -2.14
CA ARG A 97 0.62 -3.77 -2.03
C ARG A 97 1.81 -3.60 -2.98
N GLU A 98 2.50 -4.69 -3.30
CA GLU A 98 3.64 -4.71 -4.23
C GLU A 98 3.23 -4.64 -5.70
N CYS A 99 1.92 -4.65 -6.01
CA CYS A 99 1.40 -4.61 -7.37
C CYS A 99 1.93 -5.77 -8.25
N ARG A 100 2.18 -6.94 -7.66
CA ARG A 100 2.62 -8.15 -8.38
C ARG A 100 1.60 -8.59 -9.42
N TRP A 101 0.32 -8.33 -9.17
CA TRP A 101 -0.76 -8.57 -10.12
C TRP A 101 -1.04 -7.30 -10.92
N THR A 102 -0.56 -7.29 -12.16
CA THR A 102 -0.83 -6.22 -13.13
C THR A 102 -2.31 -6.21 -13.53
N GLU A 103 -2.80 -5.05 -13.96
CA GLU A 103 -4.16 -4.91 -14.49
C GLU A 103 -4.41 -5.86 -15.67
N ALA A 104 -3.41 -6.06 -16.53
CA ALA A 104 -3.45 -7.01 -17.63
C ALA A 104 -3.58 -8.47 -17.16
N ALA A 105 -2.81 -8.89 -16.16
CA ALA A 105 -2.89 -10.24 -15.61
C ALA A 105 -4.26 -10.50 -14.96
N LEU A 106 -4.79 -9.52 -14.21
CA LEU A 106 -6.13 -9.60 -13.64
C LEU A 106 -7.21 -9.68 -14.73
N ALA A 107 -7.09 -8.88 -15.78
CA ALA A 107 -8.02 -8.87 -16.91
C ALA A 107 -8.06 -10.23 -17.62
N GLU A 108 -6.89 -10.83 -17.90
CA GLU A 108 -6.78 -12.17 -18.49
C GLU A 108 -7.44 -13.23 -17.58
N LYS A 109 -7.12 -13.24 -16.29
CA LYS A 109 -7.63 -14.24 -15.33
C LYS A 109 -9.13 -14.12 -15.09
N LEU A 110 -9.68 -12.92 -15.11
CA LEU A 110 -11.10 -12.66 -14.89
C LEU A 110 -11.93 -12.67 -16.18
N GLY A 111 -11.28 -12.72 -17.35
CA GLY A 111 -11.94 -12.64 -18.64
C GLY A 111 -12.71 -11.34 -18.83
N VAL A 112 -12.09 -10.21 -18.54
CA VAL A 112 -12.64 -8.86 -18.74
C VAL A 112 -11.61 -7.97 -19.44
N THR A 113 -12.01 -6.79 -19.89
CA THR A 113 -11.05 -5.85 -20.49
C THR A 113 -10.15 -5.22 -19.43
N HIS A 114 -8.95 -4.82 -19.86
CA HIS A 114 -8.03 -4.03 -19.03
C HIS A 114 -8.71 -2.78 -18.45
N GLN A 115 -9.46 -2.05 -19.28
CA GLN A 115 -10.19 -0.85 -18.87
C GLN A 115 -11.20 -1.13 -17.75
N THR A 116 -11.87 -2.29 -17.78
CA THR A 116 -12.82 -2.69 -16.73
C THR A 116 -12.09 -2.89 -15.39
N VAL A 117 -10.96 -3.60 -15.40
CA VAL A 117 -10.14 -3.78 -14.20
C VAL A 117 -9.63 -2.45 -13.67
N HIS A 118 -9.11 -1.59 -14.55
CA HIS A 118 -8.63 -0.27 -14.20
C HIS A 118 -9.68 0.53 -13.43
N ILE A 119 -10.91 0.64 -13.99
CA ILE A 119 -12.03 1.33 -13.34
C ILE A 119 -12.35 0.74 -11.97
N TRP A 120 -12.20 -0.58 -11.80
CA TRP A 120 -12.53 -1.25 -10.56
C TRP A 120 -11.50 -1.09 -9.45
N ILE A 121 -10.22 -0.84 -9.76
CA ILE A 121 -9.14 -0.87 -8.77
C ILE A 121 -8.30 0.40 -8.70
N SER A 122 -8.48 1.35 -9.63
CA SER A 122 -7.68 2.58 -9.70
C SER A 122 -7.70 3.35 -8.37
N ASP A 123 -8.86 3.46 -7.71
CA ASP A 123 -9.00 4.09 -6.39
C ASP A 123 -8.14 3.43 -5.31
N ILE A 124 -7.99 2.10 -5.36
CA ILE A 124 -7.17 1.33 -4.41
C ILE A 124 -5.69 1.57 -4.70
N ARG A 125 -5.29 1.46 -5.97
CA ARG A 125 -3.89 1.64 -6.39
C ARG A 125 -3.40 3.06 -6.15
N VAL A 126 -4.23 4.08 -6.40
CA VAL A 126 -3.93 5.48 -6.09
C VAL A 126 -3.71 5.67 -4.59
N ARG A 127 -4.58 5.12 -3.74
CA ARG A 127 -4.43 5.19 -2.28
C ARG A 127 -3.17 4.48 -1.77
N GLN A 128 -2.87 3.29 -2.30
CA GLN A 128 -1.64 2.56 -1.96
C GLN A 128 -0.39 3.35 -2.35
N LYS A 129 -0.38 3.94 -3.55
CA LYS A 129 0.71 4.80 -4.02
C LYS A 129 0.88 6.01 -3.10
N ALA A 130 -0.19 6.74 -2.80
CA ALA A 130 -0.14 7.91 -1.92
C ALA A 130 0.37 7.54 -0.52
N SER A 131 -0.08 6.43 0.05
CA SER A 131 0.38 5.94 1.35
C SER A 131 1.88 5.59 1.34
N ARG A 132 2.37 4.91 0.31
CA ARG A 132 3.80 4.59 0.17
C ARG A 132 4.64 5.84 -0.02
N ASP A 133 4.20 6.75 -0.88
CA ASP A 133 4.93 7.97 -1.18
C ASP A 133 5.03 8.84 0.10
N THR A 134 3.97 8.89 0.92
CA THR A 134 3.97 9.52 2.26
C THR A 134 5.04 8.93 3.20
N ILE A 135 5.16 7.60 3.24
CA ILE A 135 6.18 6.92 4.06
C ILE A 135 7.60 7.31 3.61
N ILE A 136 7.84 7.32 2.31
CA ILE A 136 9.14 7.70 1.72
C ILE A 136 9.50 9.13 2.12
N LEU A 137 8.53 10.06 2.03
CA LEU A 137 8.75 11.46 2.41
C LEU A 137 9.05 11.61 3.89
N ARG A 138 8.29 10.92 4.74
CA ARG A 138 8.56 10.93 6.18
C ARG A 138 9.97 10.44 6.49
N MET A 139 10.41 9.32 5.89
CA MET A 139 11.76 8.80 6.11
C MET A 139 12.83 9.78 5.63
N SER A 140 12.63 10.40 4.46
CA SER A 140 13.55 11.43 3.94
C SER A 140 13.66 12.63 4.88
N ARG A 141 12.54 13.11 5.44
CA ARG A 141 12.52 14.24 6.39
C ARG A 141 13.15 13.90 7.73
N LEU A 142 13.15 12.63 8.12
CA LEU A 142 13.89 12.14 9.30
C LEU A 142 15.40 11.99 9.04
N GLY A 143 15.91 12.44 7.88
CA GLY A 143 17.33 12.43 7.54
C GLY A 143 17.85 11.08 7.05
N TRP A 144 16.97 10.15 6.67
CA TRP A 144 17.42 8.86 6.13
C TRP A 144 18.00 9.04 4.73
N SER A 145 19.10 8.33 4.43
CA SER A 145 19.68 8.31 3.09
C SER A 145 18.72 7.63 2.10
N GLN A 146 18.75 8.07 0.83
CA GLN A 146 17.89 7.49 -0.21
C GLN A 146 18.14 5.98 -0.41
N GLU A 147 19.37 5.52 -0.24
CA GLU A 147 19.73 4.10 -0.27
C GLU A 147 19.06 3.31 0.86
N LYS A 148 19.10 3.84 2.10
CA LYS A 148 18.43 3.20 3.24
C LYS A 148 16.92 3.14 3.04
N ILE A 149 16.34 4.21 2.51
CA ILE A 149 14.91 4.26 2.17
C ILE A 149 14.60 3.22 1.09
N SER A 150 15.38 3.18 0.01
CA SER A 150 15.14 2.29 -1.14
C SER A 150 15.12 0.82 -0.73
N VAL A 151 16.07 0.41 0.12
CA VAL A 151 16.11 -0.95 0.70
C VAL A 151 14.88 -1.20 1.58
N THR A 152 14.51 -0.23 2.43
CA THR A 152 13.39 -0.37 3.37
C THR A 152 12.04 -0.49 2.67
N VAL A 153 11.82 0.28 1.59
CA VAL A 153 10.54 0.30 0.86
C VAL A 153 10.52 -0.65 -0.35
N GLY A 154 11.66 -1.28 -0.69
CA GLY A 154 11.77 -2.18 -1.83
C GLY A 154 11.65 -1.48 -3.20
N LEU A 155 12.12 -0.24 -3.33
CA LEU A 155 12.13 0.51 -4.59
C LEU A 155 13.56 0.79 -5.05
N SER A 156 13.74 1.19 -6.30
CA SER A 156 15.04 1.71 -6.75
C SER A 156 15.31 3.09 -6.14
N GLN A 157 16.58 3.41 -5.93
CA GLN A 157 17.00 4.72 -5.42
C GLN A 157 16.54 5.86 -6.32
N ASN A 158 16.59 5.68 -7.65
CA ASN A 158 16.07 6.66 -8.62
C ASN A 158 14.59 6.95 -8.38
N ARG A 159 13.78 5.91 -8.14
CA ARG A 159 12.35 6.08 -7.88
C ARG A 159 12.09 6.80 -6.56
N VAL A 160 12.90 6.52 -5.54
CA VAL A 160 12.85 7.25 -4.26
C VAL A 160 13.18 8.72 -4.47
N SER A 161 14.25 9.02 -5.21
CA SER A 161 14.66 10.39 -5.55
C SER A 161 13.56 11.15 -6.30
N GLU A 162 12.94 10.52 -7.31
CA GLU A 162 11.81 11.10 -8.03
C GLU A 162 10.62 11.40 -7.12
N ILE A 163 10.30 10.50 -6.17
CA ILE A 163 9.18 10.73 -5.24
C ILE A 163 9.50 11.93 -4.34
N ILE A 164 10.71 11.98 -3.78
CA ILE A 164 11.16 13.10 -2.94
C ILE A 164 11.15 14.41 -3.74
N GLY A 165 11.71 14.42 -4.95
CA GLY A 165 11.83 15.62 -5.78
C GLY A 165 10.52 16.12 -6.39
N ASN A 166 9.59 15.22 -6.72
CA ASN A 166 8.27 15.60 -7.25
C ASN A 166 7.25 15.95 -6.15
N THR A 167 7.73 16.07 -4.91
CA THR A 167 6.89 16.46 -3.78
C THR A 167 6.60 17.95 -3.87
N ASN A 168 5.63 18.29 -4.71
CA ASN A 168 5.14 19.65 -4.84
C ASN A 168 3.80 19.77 -4.11
N PHE A 169 3.87 20.01 -2.80
CA PHE A 169 2.69 20.33 -2.01
C PHE A 169 2.42 21.83 -1.94
N GLY A 170 2.77 22.60 -2.98
CA GLY A 170 2.41 24.03 -3.10
C GLY A 170 0.90 24.32 -2.96
N ASN A 171 0.08 23.28 -2.98
CA ASN A 171 -1.36 23.33 -2.72
C ASN A 171 -1.73 23.40 -1.21
N ILE A 172 -0.80 23.19 -0.27
CA ILE A 172 -1.10 23.33 1.17
C ILE A 172 -1.51 24.77 1.49
N ASP A 173 -0.75 25.76 1.03
CA ASP A 173 -1.07 27.18 1.23
C ASP A 173 -2.38 27.56 0.53
N THR A 174 -2.67 26.94 -0.62
CA THR A 174 -3.94 27.12 -1.33
C THR A 174 -5.12 26.61 -0.50
N LEU A 175 -5.04 25.40 0.06
CA LEU A 175 -6.11 24.84 0.90
C LEU A 175 -6.31 25.63 2.19
N LEU A 176 -5.22 26.14 2.78
CA LEU A 176 -5.31 27.04 3.94
C LEU A 176 -6.01 28.35 3.59
N SER A 177 -5.70 28.94 2.42
CA SER A 177 -6.36 30.16 1.94
C SER A 177 -7.86 29.96 1.67
N GLN A 178 -8.27 28.73 1.37
CA GLN A 178 -9.67 28.31 1.22
C GLN A 178 -10.36 28.06 2.58
N GLY A 179 -9.66 28.22 3.70
CA GLY A 179 -10.19 28.07 5.05
C GLY A 179 -10.14 26.64 5.61
N HIS A 180 -9.42 25.72 4.97
CA HIS A 180 -9.20 24.39 5.51
C HIS A 180 -8.13 24.39 6.60
N ASP A 181 -8.29 23.55 7.61
CA ASP A 181 -7.29 23.35 8.66
C ASP A 181 -6.24 22.29 8.27
N MET A 182 -5.16 22.20 9.05
CA MET A 182 -4.08 21.23 8.80
C MET A 182 -4.55 19.78 8.96
N ASP A 183 -5.54 19.52 9.82
CA ASP A 183 -6.14 18.19 10.00
C ASP A 183 -6.91 17.72 8.75
N TYR A 184 -7.63 18.63 8.09
CA TYR A 184 -8.25 18.40 6.80
C TYR A 184 -7.20 18.13 5.73
N ILE A 185 -6.17 18.98 5.65
CA ILE A 185 -5.12 18.87 4.63
C ILE A 185 -4.36 17.55 4.76
N ALA A 186 -4.01 17.14 5.98
CA ALA A 186 -3.36 15.87 6.24
C ALA A 186 -4.22 14.69 5.74
N ARG A 187 -5.52 14.69 6.04
CA ARG A 187 -6.47 13.68 5.55
C ARG A 187 -6.62 13.72 4.02
N HIS A 188 -6.70 14.91 3.43
CA HIS A 188 -6.86 15.11 2.00
C HIS A 188 -5.70 14.48 1.21
N TYR A 189 -4.47 14.63 1.71
CA TYR A 189 -3.28 14.04 1.11
C TYR A 189 -2.91 12.66 1.65
N ASN A 190 -3.73 12.07 2.53
CA ASN A 190 -3.47 10.78 3.16
C ASN A 190 -2.11 10.71 3.88
N MET A 191 -1.78 11.77 4.62
CA MET A 191 -0.58 11.90 5.44
C MET A 191 -0.92 12.19 6.90
N ASP A 192 0.07 12.06 7.78
CA ASP A 192 -0.06 12.46 9.18
C ASP A 192 0.16 13.97 9.34
N VAL A 193 -0.51 14.55 10.34
CA VAL A 193 -0.46 15.99 10.65
C VAL A 193 0.97 16.50 10.84
N PRO A 194 1.90 15.78 11.51
CA PRO A 194 3.29 16.21 11.63
C PRO A 194 4.01 16.33 10.28
N LEU A 195 3.77 15.42 9.33
CA LEU A 195 4.36 15.51 8.01
C LEU A 195 3.78 16.69 7.23
N ALA A 196 2.47 16.93 7.31
CA ALA A 196 1.83 18.08 6.68
C ALA A 196 2.44 19.40 7.18
N TRP A 197 2.67 19.53 8.49
CA TRP A 197 3.39 20.67 9.06
C TRP A 197 4.85 20.74 8.60
N ALA A 198 5.59 19.63 8.62
CA ALA A 198 6.98 19.61 8.18
C ALA A 198 7.14 20.11 6.73
N LEU A 199 6.17 19.80 5.87
CA LEU A 199 6.14 20.25 4.48
C LEU A 199 5.78 21.74 4.36
N ARG A 200 4.77 22.22 5.09
CA ARG A 200 4.40 23.65 5.12
C ARG A 200 5.54 24.55 5.60
N LEU A 201 6.33 24.05 6.53
CA LEU A 201 7.41 24.78 7.19
C LEU A 201 8.75 24.69 6.44
N GLU A 202 8.80 23.99 5.32
CA GLU A 202 10.00 23.86 4.50
C GLU A 202 10.44 25.21 3.92
N GLY A 203 11.74 25.50 3.97
CA GLY A 203 12.32 26.75 3.48
C GLY A 203 12.01 27.99 4.33
N LYS A 204 11.15 27.89 5.35
CA LYS A 204 10.86 28.99 6.28
C LYS A 204 11.98 29.16 7.29
N THR A 205 12.22 30.40 7.69
CA THR A 205 13.07 30.73 8.84
C THR A 205 12.40 30.26 10.13
N ASP A 206 13.19 30.07 11.20
CA ASP A 206 12.63 29.64 12.48
C ASP A 206 11.57 30.61 13.01
N GLN A 207 11.77 31.92 12.87
CA GLN A 207 10.78 32.94 13.25
C GLN A 207 9.44 32.76 12.53
N GLU A 208 9.48 32.48 11.23
CA GLU A 208 8.27 32.21 10.45
C GLU A 208 7.61 30.90 10.90
N LYS A 209 8.39 29.85 11.20
CA LYS A 209 7.85 28.59 11.72
C LYS A 209 7.13 28.79 13.06
N PHE A 210 7.74 29.50 14.00
CA PHE A 210 7.14 29.80 15.30
C PHE A 210 5.82 30.56 15.15
N LYS A 211 5.80 31.59 14.29
CA LYS A 211 4.59 32.35 13.98
C LYS A 211 3.47 31.47 13.41
N GLU A 212 3.80 30.59 12.46
CA GLU A 212 2.84 29.71 11.78
C GLU A 212 2.28 28.62 12.72
N LEU A 213 3.10 28.13 13.65
CA LEU A 213 2.71 27.16 14.67
C LEU A 213 1.95 27.79 15.85
N GLY A 214 1.86 29.12 15.91
CA GLY A 214 1.33 29.85 17.06
C GLY A 214 2.18 29.65 18.32
N TRP A 215 3.46 29.30 18.15
CA TRP A 215 4.40 29.11 19.23
C TRP A 215 5.08 30.44 19.55
N GLY A 216 5.07 30.86 20.82
CA GLY A 216 5.80 32.05 21.24
C GLY A 216 7.31 31.80 21.18
N LEU A 217 8.06 32.73 20.60
CA LEU A 217 9.53 32.70 20.62
C LEU A 217 10.05 32.88 22.05
N ARG A 218 10.80 31.91 22.58
CA ARG A 218 11.59 32.06 23.82
C ARG A 218 13.06 32.30 23.48
N THR A 219 13.80 32.86 24.42
CA THR A 219 15.20 33.29 24.23
C THR A 219 16.20 32.16 23.93
N TRP A 220 15.78 30.89 24.04
CA TRP A 220 16.58 29.69 23.74
C TRP A 220 16.01 28.86 22.57
N ASP A 221 15.06 29.40 21.81
CA ASP A 221 14.39 28.70 20.70
C ASP A 221 15.09 28.90 19.34
N GLN A 222 16.42 29.02 19.30
CA GLN A 222 17.18 28.88 18.06
C GLN A 222 17.34 27.39 17.72
N TRP A 223 16.55 26.88 16.77
CA TRP A 223 16.55 25.49 16.37
C TRP A 223 17.57 25.25 15.23
N ASN A 224 18.86 25.44 15.52
CA ASN A 224 19.94 25.00 14.62
C ASN A 224 20.20 23.49 14.79
N PHE A 225 19.26 22.65 14.35
CA PHE A 225 19.52 21.21 14.18
C PHE A 225 19.75 20.90 12.71
N ASN A 226 21.03 20.70 12.35
CA ASN A 226 21.56 19.82 11.28
C ASN A 226 22.66 20.39 10.37
N GLU A 227 23.47 21.33 10.84
CA GLU A 227 24.90 21.32 10.50
C GLU A 227 25.68 21.68 11.76
N CYS A 228 26.16 20.67 12.49
CA CYS A 228 27.21 20.88 13.49
C CYS A 228 28.37 21.56 12.77
N LEU A 229 28.46 22.88 12.90
CA LEU A 229 29.63 23.65 12.52
C LEU A 229 30.81 23.07 13.30
N SER A 230 31.65 22.30 12.63
CA SER A 230 33.02 22.09 13.07
C SER A 230 33.80 23.37 12.79
N ARG A 231 33.59 24.41 13.61
CA ARG A 231 34.55 25.51 13.75
C ARG A 231 34.19 26.36 14.96
N GLU A 232 35.21 26.52 15.80
CA GLU A 232 35.28 27.39 16.96
C GLU A 232 34.60 28.74 16.71
N ILE A 233 33.68 29.13 17.61
CA ILE A 233 33.15 30.49 17.65
C ILE A 233 34.13 31.31 18.48
N HIS A 234 34.95 32.12 17.81
CA HIS A 234 35.68 33.18 18.50
C HIS A 234 34.71 34.30 18.85
N ILE A 235 34.47 34.49 20.14
CA ILE A 235 33.71 35.63 20.66
C ILE A 235 34.62 36.86 20.57
N SER A 236 34.67 37.47 19.40
CA SER A 236 35.15 38.83 19.25
C SER A 236 34.19 39.56 18.33
N ASP A 237 33.01 39.87 18.86
CA ASP A 237 32.28 41.09 18.50
C ASP A 237 31.33 41.41 19.67
N SER A 238 31.54 42.58 20.25
CA SER A 238 30.76 43.13 21.35
C SER A 238 29.32 43.36 20.89
N VAL A 239 28.40 42.51 21.34
CA VAL A 239 26.96 42.80 21.23
C VAL A 239 26.46 43.11 22.64
N ALA A 240 26.18 44.40 22.86
CA ALA A 240 25.63 44.92 24.10
C ALA A 240 24.24 44.31 24.35
N TYR A 241 24.08 43.60 25.47
CA TYR A 241 22.77 43.27 26.00
C TYR A 241 22.33 44.39 26.93
N SER A 242 21.30 45.15 26.56
CA SER A 242 20.55 45.94 27.53
C SER A 242 19.67 44.98 28.32
N THR A 243 20.10 44.60 29.52
CA THR A 243 19.20 44.00 30.51
C THR A 243 18.32 45.13 31.05
N GLY A 244 17.03 45.06 30.75
CA GLY A 244 16.07 46.07 31.19
C GLY A 244 15.78 46.03 32.68
N VAL A 245 15.13 47.12 33.10
CA VAL A 245 14.17 47.27 34.21
C VAL A 245 14.71 47.41 35.65
N THR A 246 14.47 48.60 36.19
CA THR A 246 14.08 48.97 37.58
C THR A 246 13.46 50.36 37.46
N GLU A 247 12.25 50.73 37.88
CA GLU A 247 11.10 50.15 38.58
C GLU A 247 9.81 50.60 37.88
#